data_AF-C8CBD2-F1
#
_entry.id   AF-C8CBD2-F1
#
_cell.length_a   1.000
_cell.length_b   1.000
_cell.length_c   1.000
_cell.angle_alpha   90.00
_cell.angle_beta   90.00
_cell.angle_gamma   90.00
#
_symmetry.space_group_name_H-M   'P 1'
#
loop_
_entity.id
_entity.type
_entity.pdbx_description
1 polymer ?
#
loop_
_entity_poly.entity_id
_entity_poly.type
_entity_poly.pdbx_seq_one_letter_code
_entity_poly.pdbx_strand_id
1 'polypeptide(L)' 'KYGWTAFCGPVGARGQASCGKCLRVTNTWTGTQTTVRIVDQCSNGGLDLDAGVFKQLDTNGRGNAQGHLIVNYHFVSCGD' A
#
# COMPACT_ATOMS: atom_id res chain seq x y z
N LYS A 1 3.06 -3.22 -14.19
CA LYS A 1 2.13 -4.31 -13.79
C LYS A 1 1.31 -3.93 -12.56
N TYR A 2 1.94 -3.54 -11.45
CA TYR A 2 1.26 -3.09 -10.23
C TYR A 2 1.50 -1.61 -10.00
N GLY A 3 0.55 -0.93 -9.35
CA GLY A 3 0.76 0.42 -8.83
C GLY A 3 1.86 0.44 -7.78
N TRP A 4 2.40 1.62 -7.49
CA TRP A 4 3.60 1.77 -6.65
C TRP A 4 3.26 2.19 -5.23
N THR A 5 4.17 1.84 -4.32
CA THR A 5 4.15 2.33 -2.95
C THR A 5 5.55 2.41 -2.35
N ALA A 6 5.76 3.32 -1.41
CA ALA A 6 6.83 3.22 -0.42
C ALA A 6 6.36 2.39 0.78
N PHE A 7 7.27 1.61 1.39
CA PHE A 7 6.92 0.75 2.54
C PHE A 7 7.82 0.99 3.75
N CYS A 8 7.18 1.17 4.91
CA CYS A 8 7.83 1.30 6.21
C CYS A 8 6.91 0.78 7.34
N GLY A 9 6.03 -0.17 7.01
CA GLY A 9 5.05 -0.72 7.93
C GLY A 9 5.66 -1.48 9.11
N PRO A 10 4.90 -1.71 10.19
CA PRO A 10 5.40 -2.25 11.46
C PRO A 10 5.87 -3.71 11.39
N VAL A 11 5.42 -4.48 10.39
CA VAL A 11 5.73 -5.91 10.24
C VAL A 11 6.18 -6.24 8.82
N GLY A 12 7.30 -6.97 8.68
CA GLY A 12 7.85 -7.43 7.40
C GLY A 12 9.21 -6.82 7.05
N ALA A 13 9.80 -7.27 5.94
CA ALA A 13 11.06 -6.74 5.43
C ALA A 13 10.91 -5.24 5.07
N ARG A 14 11.92 -4.42 5.38
CA ARG A 14 11.95 -2.98 5.09
C ARG A 14 13.19 -2.60 4.28
N GLY A 15 13.16 -1.39 3.70
CA GLY A 15 14.25 -0.83 2.91
C GLY A 15 14.62 -1.71 1.72
N GLN A 16 15.91 -1.89 1.49
CA GLN A 16 16.41 -2.64 0.35
C GLN A 16 15.85 -4.07 0.27
N ALA A 17 15.59 -4.72 1.41
CA ALA A 17 15.05 -6.08 1.45
C ALA A 17 13.56 -6.18 1.05
N SER A 18 12.85 -5.06 0.98
CA SER A 18 11.47 -4.98 0.48
C SER A 18 11.35 -4.53 -0.96
N CYS A 19 12.37 -3.88 -1.53
CA CYS A 19 12.32 -3.38 -2.89
C CYS A 19 11.94 -4.50 -3.88
N GLY A 20 10.96 -4.22 -4.74
CA GLY A 20 10.46 -5.14 -5.75
C GLY A 20 9.42 -6.14 -5.25
N LYS A 21 9.20 -6.30 -3.93
CA LYS A 21 8.14 -7.18 -3.39
C LYS A 21 6.75 -6.58 -3.58
N CYS A 22 5.72 -7.44 -3.51
CA CYS A 22 4.34 -7.03 -3.68
C CYS A 22 3.53 -7.18 -2.40
N LEU A 23 2.60 -6.25 -2.20
CA LEU A 23 1.63 -6.26 -1.10
C LEU A 23 0.22 -6.30 -1.67
N ARG A 24 -0.64 -7.14 -1.09
CA ARG A 24 -2.08 -7.01 -1.22
C ARG A 24 -2.58 -6.08 -0.12
N VAL A 25 -3.05 -4.91 -0.51
CA VAL A 25 -3.52 -3.85 0.39
C VAL A 25 -5.05 -3.83 0.39
N THR A 26 -5.65 -3.75 1.57
CA THR A 26 -7.10 -3.76 1.77
C THR A 26 -7.53 -2.56 2.60
N ASN A 27 -8.40 -1.71 2.06
CA ASN A 27 -9.04 -0.62 2.81
C ASN A 27 -9.97 -1.21 3.87
N THR A 28 -9.75 -0.89 5.14
CA THR A 28 -10.52 -1.49 6.25
C THR A 28 -11.96 -1.02 6.32
N TRP A 29 -12.29 0.13 5.73
CA TRP A 29 -13.66 0.66 5.76
C TRP A 29 -14.53 0.14 4.62
N THR A 30 -13.95 -0.04 3.44
CA THR A 30 -14.71 -0.40 2.22
C THR A 30 -14.48 -1.85 1.79
N GLY A 31 -13.44 -2.51 2.32
CA GLY A 31 -13.01 -3.82 1.88
C GLY A 31 -12.38 -3.82 0.47
N THR A 32 -12.29 -2.68 -0.21
CA THR A 32 -11.64 -2.57 -1.53
C THR A 32 -10.16 -2.93 -1.43
N GLN A 33 -9.65 -3.67 -2.43
CA GLN A 33 -8.30 -4.21 -2.41
C GLN A 33 -7.58 -3.98 -3.72
N THR A 34 -6.26 -3.87 -3.65
CA THR A 34 -5.39 -3.82 -4.82
C THR A 34 -4.02 -4.39 -4.48
N THR A 35 -3.27 -4.81 -5.50
CA THR A 35 -1.89 -5.27 -5.34
C THR A 35 -0.94 -4.17 -5.79
N VAL A 36 0.02 -3.84 -4.93
CA VAL A 36 1.03 -2.80 -5.16
C VAL A 36 2.44 -3.40 -5.12
N ARG A 37 3.39 -2.74 -5.78
CA ARG A 37 4.82 -3.05 -5.69
C ARG A 37 5.54 -2.01 -4.85
N ILE A 38 6.39 -2.49 -3.96
CA ILE A 38 7.26 -1.64 -3.14
C ILE A 38 8.43 -1.17 -4.01
N VAL A 39 8.54 0.14 -4.22
CA VAL A 39 9.62 0.75 -5.02
C VAL A 39 10.45 1.75 -4.21
N ASP A 40 10.03 2.08 -3.00
CA ASP A 40 10.69 3.07 -2.14
C ASP A 40 10.50 2.75 -0.65
N GLN A 41 11.20 3.48 0.21
CA GLN A 41 11.09 3.42 1.66
C GLN A 41 10.53 4.74 2.22
N CYS A 42 9.49 4.65 3.05
CA CYS A 42 8.94 5.79 3.78
C CYS A 42 9.46 5.88 5.22
N SER A 43 9.02 6.91 5.96
CA SER A 43 9.34 7.12 7.38
C SER A 43 8.10 7.40 8.26
N ASN A 44 6.89 7.21 7.74
CA ASN A 44 5.61 7.49 8.42
C ASN A 44 4.96 6.25 9.10
N GLY A 45 5.66 5.11 9.11
CA GLY A 45 5.21 3.89 9.81
C GLY A 45 4.17 3.04 9.08
N GLY A 46 3.97 3.23 7.77
CA GLY A 46 2.95 2.52 7.01
C GLY A 46 3.30 2.30 5.54
N LEU A 47 2.42 2.79 4.67
CA LEU A 47 2.55 2.78 3.22
C LEU A 47 2.39 4.21 2.72
N ASP A 48 3.21 4.62 1.76
CA ASP A 48 2.95 5.81 0.95
C ASP A 48 2.51 5.33 -0.43
N LEU A 49 1.22 5.47 -0.73
CA LEU A 49 0.63 4.94 -1.95
C LEU A 49 0.75 5.99 -3.05
N ASP A 50 1.09 5.56 -4.27
CA ASP A 50 0.89 6.41 -5.43
C ASP A 50 -0.57 6.91 -5.49
N ALA A 51 -0.78 8.17 -5.91
CA ALA A 51 -2.08 8.82 -5.87
C ALA A 51 -3.16 8.05 -6.65
N GLY A 52 -2.79 7.38 -7.75
CA GLY A 52 -3.72 6.54 -8.51
C GLY A 52 -4.19 5.32 -7.72
N VAL A 53 -3.29 4.70 -6.96
CA VAL A 53 -3.59 3.57 -6.09
C VAL A 53 -4.44 4.01 -4.90
N PHE A 54 -4.09 5.14 -4.27
CA PHE A 54 -4.87 5.69 -3.18
C PHE A 54 -6.32 5.92 -3.61
N LYS A 55 -6.53 6.57 -4.76
CA LYS A 55 -7.86 6.83 -5.32
C LYS A 55 -8.62 5.53 -5.66
N GLN A 56 -7.93 4.49 -6.10
CA GLN A 56 -8.55 3.18 -6.36
C GLN A 56 -9.09 2.55 -5.07
N LEU A 57 -8.40 2.72 -3.94
CA LEU A 57 -8.80 2.17 -2.64
C LEU A 57 -9.84 3.03 -1.92
N ASP A 58 -9.83 4.35 -2.13
CA ASP A 58 -10.71 5.31 -1.47
C ASP A 58 -12.10 5.42 -2.13
N THR A 59 -12.80 4.30 -2.24
CA THR A 59 -14.07 4.19 -2.96
C THR A 59 -15.24 4.94 -2.31
N ASN A 60 -15.09 5.37 -1.05
CA ASN A 60 -16.09 6.19 -0.34
C ASN A 60 -15.61 7.62 -0.06
N GLY A 61 -14.43 8.03 -0.55
CA GLY A 61 -13.86 9.37 -0.39
C GLY A 61 -13.41 9.75 1.03
N ARG A 62 -13.53 8.83 2.00
CA ARG A 62 -13.19 9.11 3.40
C ARG A 62 -11.69 9.28 3.57
N GLY A 63 -10.89 8.52 2.85
CA GLY A 63 -9.43 8.59 2.91
C GLY A 63 -8.92 9.97 2.53
N ASN A 64 -9.41 10.50 1.42
CA ASN A 64 -9.08 11.83 0.95
C ASN A 64 -9.54 12.92 1.94
N ALA A 65 -10.75 12.77 2.50
CA ALA A 65 -11.25 13.70 3.52
C ALA A 65 -10.43 13.68 4.83
N GLN A 66 -9.82 12.55 5.18
CA GLN A 66 -9.00 12.36 6.38
C GLN A 66 -7.48 12.54 6.14
N GLY A 67 -7.07 12.66 4.88
CA GLY A 67 -5.67 12.71 4.46
C GLY A 67 -4.93 11.37 4.52
N HIS A 68 -5.58 10.26 4.86
CA HIS A 68 -4.97 8.93 4.90
C HIS A 68 -6.01 7.79 4.87
N LEU A 69 -5.56 6.58 4.51
CA LEU A 69 -6.35 5.36 4.62
C LEU A 69 -5.87 4.49 5.79
N ILE A 70 -6.80 3.83 6.49
CA ILE A 70 -6.48 2.69 7.35
C ILE A 70 -6.59 1.42 6.50
N VAL A 71 -5.50 0.65 6.46
CA VAL A 71 -5.38 -0.51 5.58
C VAL A 71 -4.78 -1.71 6.31
N ASN A 72 -5.20 -2.90 5.88
CA ASN A 72 -4.46 -4.14 6.11
C ASN A 72 -3.55 -4.42 4.92
N TYR A 73 -2.40 -5.05 5.15
CA TYR A 73 -1.51 -5.48 4.08
C TYR A 73 -0.99 -6.89 4.30
N HIS A 74 -0.74 -7.60 3.21
CA HIS A 74 -0.09 -8.92 3.21
C HIS A 74 0.95 -8.99 2.09
N PHE A 75 2.14 -9.50 2.39
CA PHE A 75 3.11 -9.85 1.36
C PHE A 75 2.57 -10.99 0.50
N VAL A 76 2.64 -10.82 -0.82
CA VAL A 76 2.18 -11.78 -1.82
C VAL A 76 3.22 -11.97 -2.90
N SER A 77 3.18 -13.10 -3.61
CA SER A 77 3.98 -13.28 -4.82
C SER A 77 3.54 -12.26 -5.88
N CYS A 78 4.52 -11.63 -6.54
CA CYS A 78 4.26 -10.73 -7.66
C CYS A 78 3.84 -11.50 -8.94
N GLY A 79 4.11 -12.81 -9.02
CA GLY A 79 3.81 -13.64 -10.19
C GLY A 79 4.42 -13.08 -11.47
N ASP A 80 5.64 -12.56 -11.36
CA ASP A 80 6.44 -12.01 -12.47
C ASP A 80 7.23 -13.13 -13.16
#